data_AF-A0A962JKY2-F1
#
_entry.id   AF-A0A962JKY2-F1
#
_cell.length_a   1.000
_cell.length_b   1.000
_cell.length_c   1.000
_cell.angle_alpha   90.00
_cell.angle_beta   90.00
_cell.angle_gamma   90.00
#
_symmetry.space_group_name_H-M   'P 1'
#
loop_
_entity.id
_entity.type
_entity.pdbx_description
1 polymer ?
#
loop_
_entity_poly.entity_id
_entity_poly.type
_entity_poly.pdbx_seq_one_letter_code
_entity_poly.pdbx_strand_id
1 'polypeptide(L)' 'MIIDEIGYLPFRCEEASLFFNVIAKRYERGSLILSSNLLFTEWAST' A
#
# COMPACT_ATOMS: atom_id res chain seq x y z
N MET A 1 -6.62 -6.39 8.99
CA MET A 1 -7.16 -5.41 8.02
C MET A 1 -6.84 -5.89 6.65
N ILE A 2 -7.81 -5.75 5.74
CA ILE A 2 -7.72 -6.27 4.39
C ILE A 2 -7.82 -5.04 3.48
N ILE A 3 -6.84 -4.91 2.59
CA ILE A 3 -6.82 -3.90 1.54
C ILE A 3 -6.78 -4.66 0.23
N ASP A 4 -7.73 -4.39 -0.65
CA ASP A 4 -7.90 -5.09 -1.92
C ASP A 4 -7.74 -4.10 -3.09
N GLU A 5 -7.35 -4.63 -4.25
CA GLU A 5 -7.23 -3.89 -5.51
C GLU A 5 -6.34 -2.63 -5.51
N ILE A 6 -5.21 -2.67 -4.80
CA ILE A 6 -4.20 -1.62 -4.97
C ILE A 6 -3.63 -1.65 -6.40
N GLY A 7 -3.63 -0.48 -7.06
CA GLY A 7 -3.03 -0.28 -8.37
C GLY A 7 -3.99 0.06 -9.51
N TYR A 8 -5.30 0.17 -9.26
CA TYR A 8 -6.26 0.57 -10.31
C TYR A 8 -6.29 2.09 -10.54
N LEU A 9 -6.06 2.89 -9.48
CA LEU A 9 -5.79 4.32 -9.60
C LEU A 9 -4.29 4.59 -9.47
N PRO A 10 -3.72 5.48 -10.29
CA PRO A 10 -2.35 5.94 -10.10
C PRO A 10 -2.25 6.61 -8.73
N PHE A 11 -1.56 5.97 -7.80
CA PHE A 11 -1.28 6.54 -6.49
C PHE A 11 -0.49 7.83 -6.70
N ARG A 12 -1.04 8.96 -6.25
CA ARG A 12 -0.23 10.18 -6.14
C ARG A 12 0.79 9.99 -5.01
N CYS A 13 1.96 10.63 -5.08
CA CYS A 13 2.99 10.55 -4.03
C CYS A 13 2.44 10.82 -2.60
N GLU A 14 1.44 11.69 -2.47
CA GLU A 14 0.76 11.95 -1.20
C GLU A 14 -0.04 10.74 -0.70
N GLU A 15 -0.74 10.03 -1.58
CA GLU A 15 -1.52 8.84 -1.24
C GLU A 15 -0.61 7.67 -0.84
N ALA A 16 0.53 7.51 -1.54
CA ALA A 16 1.56 6.53 -1.17
C ALA A 16 2.14 6.82 0.23
N SER A 17 2.37 8.10 0.56
CA SER A 17 2.86 8.50 1.89
C SER A 17 1.85 8.24 3.01
N LEU A 18 0.55 8.47 2.75
CA LEU A 18 -0.51 8.11 3.68
C LEU A 18 -0.62 6.60 3.88
N PHE A 19 -0.50 5.84 2.78
CA PHE A 19 -0.51 4.39 2.81
C PHE A 19 0.65 3.82 3.64
N PHE A 20 1.85 4.35 3.43
CA PHE A 20 3.04 3.96 4.18
C PHE A 20 2.89 4.28 5.67
N ASN A 21 2.29 5.40 6.03
CA ASN A 21 1.98 5.76 7.41
C ASN A 21 1.01 4.77 8.08
N VAL A 22 0.00 4.30 7.36
CA VAL A 22 -0.95 3.30 7.88
C VAL A 22 -0.27 1.96 8.09
N ILE A 23 0.58 1.52 7.16
CA ILE A 23 1.40 0.33 7.31
C ILE A 23 2.33 0.48 8.51
N ALA A 24 3.08 1.58 8.62
CA ALA A 24 4.01 1.82 9.72
C ALA A 24 3.31 1.81 11.09
N LYS A 25 2.10 2.38 11.19
CA LYS A 25 1.30 2.34 12.44
C LYS A 25 0.79 0.94 12.79
N ARG A 26 0.64 0.06 11.81
CA ARG A 26 0.22 -1.34 11.99
C ARG A 26 1.38 -2.32 12.08
N TYR A 27 2.55 -1.94 11.62
CA TYR A 27 3.77 -2.71 11.75
C TYR A 27 3.92 -3.08 13.24
N GLU A 28 4.05 -4.37 13.52
CA GLU A 28 4.12 -4.98 14.85
C GLU A 28 2.85 -4.90 15.73
N ARG A 29 1.77 -4.25 15.30
CA ARG A 29 0.51 -4.18 16.07
C ARG A 29 -0.59 -5.13 15.59
N GLY A 30 -0.48 -5.70 14.40
CA GLY A 30 -1.40 -6.74 13.93
C GLY A 30 -1.27 -7.07 12.44
N SER A 31 -1.90 -8.16 12.01
CA SER A 31 -1.80 -8.64 10.63
C SER A 31 -2.47 -7.69 9.63
N LEU A 32 -1.76 -7.44 8.54
CA LEU A 32 -2.21 -6.70 7.36
C LEU A 32 -2.18 -7.67 6.17
N ILE A 33 -3.30 -7.79 5.46
CA ILE A 33 -3.37 -8.52 4.19
C ILE A 33 -3.64 -7.50 3.10
N LEU A 34 -2.84 -7.58 2.05
CA LEU A 34 -2.86 -6.67 0.91
C LEU A 34 -2.98 -7.48 -0.38
N SER A 35 -3.91 -7.07 -1.23
CA SER A 35 -4.07 -7.53 -2.60
C SER A 35 -3.82 -6.34 -3.55
N SER A 36 -3.01 -6.59 -4.58
CA SER A 36 -2.55 -5.59 -5.54
C SER A 36 -2.47 -6.23 -6.92
N ASN A 37 -2.87 -5.50 -7.95
CA ASN A 37 -2.66 -5.91 -9.35
C ASN A 37 -1.29 -5.48 -9.89
N LEU A 38 -0.53 -4.70 -9.13
CA LEU A 38 0.83 -4.26 -9.48
C LEU A 38 1.88 -5.11 -8.77
N LEU A 39 2.98 -5.39 -9.48
CA LEU A 39 4.16 -6.06 -8.93
C LEU A 39 4.88 -5.16 -7.94
N PHE A 40 5.50 -5.73 -6.90
CA PHE A 40 6.20 -4.98 -5.85
C PHE A 40 7.27 -4.02 -6.39
N THR A 41 7.90 -4.35 -7.52
CA THR A 41 8.91 -3.52 -8.18
C THR A 41 8.33 -2.26 -8.81
N GLU A 42 7.07 -2.29 -9.24
CA GLU A 42 6.38 -1.16 -9.86
C GLU A 42 5.98 -0.09 -8.82
N TRP A 43 5.89 -0.47 -7.54
CA TRP A 43 5.56 0.42 -6.44
C TRP A 43 6.64 1.48 -6.18
N ALA A 44 7.89 1.21 -6.54
CA ALA A 44 9.01 2.12 -6.34
C ALA A 44 9.31 3.01 -7.56
N SER A 45 8.66 2.75 -8.71
CA SER A 45 8.87 3.49 -9.97
C SER A 45 7.86 4.61 -10.22
N THR A 46 6.92 4.86 -9.30
CA THR A 46 5.96 5.98 -9.38
C THR A 46 6.41 7.15 -8.52
#